data_AF-W4DD54-F1
#
_entry.id   AF-W4DD54-F1
#
_cell.length_a   1.000
_cell.length_b   1.000
_cell.length_c   1.000
_cell.angle_alpha   90.00
_cell.angle_beta   90.00
_cell.angle_gamma   90.00
#
_symmetry.space_group_name_H-M   'P 1'
#
loop_
_entity.id
_entity.type
_entity.pdbx_description
1 polymer ?
#
loop_
_entity_poly.entity_id
_entity_poly.type
_entity_poly.pdbx_seq_one_letter_code
_entity_poly.pdbx_strand_id
1 'polypeptide(L)'
;MKRYRWSITVYFMLFVFVLFTLFNDYSPILIVVGAVVATLIVFTIQFYYPAVLDKRVDRVESFLRNQTNNPALYIQYVLANRLEDEAGTVMEQLMSKHKRVAVQATYKAAYGWYRKDMAAIQEAVPYIRYPDYRAYYEAALLLEEGNSAQAREHLKSIRKAWMRSAVLAEIERKAGNNELAVKYAREAVEASRGVQRYVLYKEYERTLPQAVEA
;
A
#
# COMPACT_ATOMS: atom_id res chain seq x y z
N MET A 1 -12.16 15.04 15.14
CA MET A 1 -12.90 14.80 16.40
C MET A 1 -13.22 13.32 16.69
N LYS A 2 -13.68 12.49 15.74
CA LYS A 2 -14.04 11.07 16.01
C LYS A 2 -12.88 10.20 16.55
N ARG A 3 -11.65 10.37 16.05
CA ARG A 3 -10.48 9.57 16.48
C ARG A 3 -9.96 9.92 17.88
N TYR A 4 -10.01 11.21 18.27
CA TYR A 4 -9.65 11.65 19.63
C TYR A 4 -10.60 11.05 20.68
N ARG A 5 -11.91 11.04 20.39
CA ARG A 5 -12.92 10.38 21.25
C ARG A 5 -12.64 8.89 21.40
N TRP A 6 -12.22 8.22 20.32
CA TRP A 6 -11.94 6.78 20.33
C TRP A 6 -10.64 6.42 21.07
N SER A 7 -9.58 7.22 20.92
CA SER A 7 -8.36 7.09 21.72
C SER A 7 -8.65 7.24 23.22
N ILE A 8 -9.45 8.24 23.60
CA ILE A 8 -9.89 8.41 24.99
C ILE A 8 -10.69 7.19 25.47
N THR A 9 -11.59 6.64 24.66
CA THR A 9 -12.34 5.42 25.02
C THR A 9 -11.43 4.21 25.22
N VAL A 10 -10.41 4.02 24.37
CA VAL A 10 -9.47 2.90 24.52
C VAL A 10 -8.61 3.06 25.78
N TYR A 11 -8.08 4.26 26.04
CA TYR A 11 -7.31 4.51 27.27
C TYR A 11 -8.18 4.36 28.52
N PHE A 12 -9.43 4.78 28.46
CA PHE A 12 -10.40 4.59 29.55
C PHE A 12 -10.71 3.10 29.77
N MET A 13 -10.93 2.32 28.72
CA MET A 13 -11.14 0.86 28.84
C MET A 13 -9.90 0.15 29.41
N LEU A 14 -8.69 0.53 28.98
CA LEU A 14 -7.44 -0.01 29.54
C LEU A 14 -7.26 0.37 31.00
N PHE A 15 -7.59 1.61 31.37
CA PHE A 15 -7.56 2.07 32.76
C PHE A 15 -8.54 1.31 33.65
N VAL A 16 -9.78 1.13 33.20
CA VAL A 16 -10.81 0.35 33.90
C VAL A 16 -10.40 -1.13 33.99
N PHE A 17 -9.81 -1.70 32.93
CA PHE A 17 -9.29 -3.06 32.94
C PHE A 17 -8.18 -3.24 33.99
N VAL A 18 -7.21 -2.34 34.04
CA VAL A 18 -6.12 -2.39 35.04
C VAL A 18 -6.67 -2.24 36.45
N LEU A 19 -7.58 -1.30 36.70
CA LEU A 19 -8.25 -1.14 38.00
C LEU A 19 -9.01 -2.41 38.40
N PHE A 20 -9.82 -2.97 37.50
CA PHE A 20 -10.56 -4.20 37.75
C PHE A 20 -9.61 -5.35 38.11
N THR A 21 -8.49 -5.49 37.39
CA THR A 21 -7.53 -6.56 37.70
C THR A 21 -6.78 -6.35 39.01
N LEU A 22 -6.51 -5.11 39.40
CA LEU A 22 -5.89 -4.76 40.69
C LEU A 22 -6.84 -5.02 41.86
N PHE A 23 -8.13 -4.71 41.72
CA PHE A 23 -9.15 -4.95 42.75
C PHE A 23 -9.49 -6.43 42.97
N ASN A 24 -9.08 -7.32 42.06
CA ASN A 24 -9.36 -8.76 42.13
C ASN A 24 -8.08 -9.60 42.36
N ASP A 25 -6.98 -8.98 42.81
CA ASP A 25 -5.70 -9.64 43.15
C ASP A 25 -5.11 -10.53 42.03
N TYR A 26 -5.35 -10.19 40.76
CA TYR A 26 -4.77 -10.93 39.64
C TYR A 26 -3.24 -10.78 39.61
N SER A 27 -2.55 -11.86 39.24
CA SER A 27 -1.09 -11.85 39.07
C SER A 27 -0.65 -10.71 38.12
N PRO A 28 0.38 -9.91 38.47
CA PRO A 28 0.89 -8.84 37.62
C PRO A 28 1.24 -9.29 36.18
N ILE A 29 1.65 -10.56 36.01
CA ILE A 29 1.95 -11.14 34.69
C ILE A 29 0.68 -11.19 33.83
N LEU A 30 -0.47 -11.57 34.38
CA LEU A 30 -1.73 -11.64 33.66
C LEU A 30 -2.22 -10.26 33.24
N ILE A 31 -1.99 -9.23 34.07
CA ILE A 31 -2.31 -7.84 33.76
C ILE A 31 -1.51 -7.37 32.54
N VAL A 32 -0.19 -7.61 32.55
CA VAL A 32 0.69 -7.23 31.43
C VAL A 32 0.31 -7.98 30.16
N VAL A 33 0.09 -9.29 30.23
CA VAL A 33 -0.33 -10.09 29.08
C VAL A 33 -1.66 -9.57 28.51
N GLY A 34 -2.65 -9.30 29.35
CA GLY A 34 -3.93 -8.74 28.94
C GLY A 34 -3.78 -7.38 28.24
N ALA A 35 -2.97 -6.48 28.80
CA ALA A 35 -2.72 -5.17 28.21
C ALA A 35 -2.01 -5.25 26.84
N VAL A 36 -1.04 -6.16 26.70
CA VAL A 36 -0.35 -6.41 25.41
C VAL A 36 -1.32 -6.95 24.38
N VAL A 37 -2.13 -7.96 24.74
CA VAL A 37 -3.13 -8.54 23.84
C VAL A 37 -4.16 -7.48 23.40
N ALA A 38 -4.69 -6.68 24.32
CA ALA A 38 -5.61 -5.60 24.00
C ALA A 38 -4.99 -4.57 23.04
N THR A 39 -3.73 -4.19 23.28
CA THR A 39 -3.00 -3.26 22.40
C THR A 39 -2.81 -3.84 21.00
N LEU A 40 -2.46 -5.13 20.89
CA LEU A 40 -2.33 -5.82 19.60
C LEU A 40 -3.65 -5.90 18.85
N ILE A 41 -4.77 -6.14 19.55
CA ILE A 41 -6.11 -6.14 18.96
C ILE A 41 -6.44 -4.75 18.40
N VAL A 42 -6.24 -3.70 19.19
CA VAL A 42 -6.49 -2.31 18.75
C VAL A 42 -5.61 -1.95 17.55
N PHE A 43 -4.31 -2.27 17.60
CA PHE A 43 -3.39 -2.05 16.48
C PHE A 43 -3.85 -2.79 15.22
N THR A 44 -4.30 -4.03 15.37
CA THR A 44 -4.78 -4.84 14.24
C THR A 44 -6.01 -4.22 13.60
N ILE A 45 -6.99 -3.81 14.39
CA ILE A 45 -8.25 -3.23 13.88
C ILE A 45 -8.02 -1.86 13.25
N GLN A 46 -7.21 -1.00 13.89
CA GLN A 46 -7.08 0.40 13.50
C GLN A 46 -6.04 0.64 12.41
N PHE A 47 -5.01 -0.21 12.32
CA PHE A 47 -3.89 0.00 11.43
C PHE A 47 -3.71 -1.15 10.45
N TYR A 48 -3.51 -2.37 10.94
CA TYR A 48 -3.18 -3.49 10.08
C TYR A 48 -4.32 -3.87 9.12
N TYR A 49 -5.55 -3.95 9.64
CA TYR A 49 -6.72 -4.32 8.87
C TYR A 49 -6.98 -3.37 7.69
N PRO A 50 -7.13 -2.03 7.88
CA PRO A 50 -7.33 -1.13 6.75
C PRO A 50 -6.11 -1.08 5.81
N ALA A 51 -4.88 -1.21 6.33
CA ALA A 51 -3.69 -1.14 5.49
C ALA A 51 -3.48 -2.40 4.61
N VAL A 52 -3.87 -3.59 5.08
CA VAL A 52 -3.47 -4.86 4.46
C VAL A 52 -4.64 -5.74 4.03
N LEU A 53 -5.76 -5.72 4.76
CA LEU A 53 -6.82 -6.73 4.60
C LEU A 53 -8.12 -6.18 4.04
N ASP A 54 -8.41 -4.88 4.22
CA ASP A 54 -9.69 -4.31 3.82
C ASP A 54 -9.86 -4.32 2.29
N LYS A 55 -11.06 -4.65 1.82
CA LYS A 55 -11.41 -4.60 0.40
C LYS A 55 -12.19 -3.34 0.04
N ARG A 56 -12.70 -2.61 1.03
CA ARG A 56 -13.52 -1.41 0.85
C ARG A 56 -12.63 -0.19 0.60
N VAL A 57 -12.65 0.29 -0.64
CA VAL A 57 -11.78 1.38 -1.13
C VAL A 57 -12.00 2.67 -0.32
N ASP A 58 -13.24 3.00 0.00
CA ASP A 58 -13.65 4.16 0.80
C ASP A 58 -13.05 4.16 2.23
N ARG A 59 -12.95 2.96 2.84
CA ARG A 59 -12.34 2.81 4.16
C ARG A 59 -10.83 2.92 4.12
N VAL A 60 -10.20 2.31 3.12
CA VAL A 60 -8.75 2.41 2.93
C VAL A 60 -8.37 3.87 2.64
N GLU A 61 -9.15 4.57 1.81
CA GLU A 61 -8.98 5.99 1.54
C GLU A 61 -9.06 6.82 2.82
N SER A 62 -10.14 6.65 3.58
CA SER A 62 -10.32 7.34 4.85
C SER A 62 -9.19 7.05 5.84
N PHE A 63 -8.68 5.81 5.86
CA PHE A 63 -7.54 5.44 6.67
C PHE A 63 -6.28 6.17 6.22
N LEU A 64 -5.95 6.13 4.93
CA LEU A 64 -4.72 6.71 4.35
C LEU A 64 -4.71 8.25 4.45
N ARG A 65 -5.83 8.91 4.16
CA ARG A 65 -5.98 10.37 4.32
C ARG A 65 -5.68 10.83 5.75
N ASN A 66 -5.94 9.97 6.73
CA ASN A 66 -5.66 10.24 8.14
C ASN A 66 -4.22 9.89 8.58
N GLN A 67 -3.33 9.49 7.66
CA GLN A 67 -1.93 9.13 7.95
C GLN A 67 -0.93 10.25 7.66
N THR A 68 -1.33 11.53 7.68
CA THR A 68 -0.44 12.67 7.40
C THR A 68 0.88 12.67 8.20
N ASN A 69 0.86 12.16 9.44
CA ASN A 69 2.06 12.02 10.29
C ASN A 69 2.94 10.79 9.98
N ASN A 70 2.50 9.94 9.05
CA ASN A 70 3.23 8.77 8.57
C ASN A 70 3.44 8.86 7.05
N PRO A 71 4.49 9.56 6.59
CA PRO A 71 4.76 9.77 5.16
C PRO A 71 4.78 8.48 4.34
N ALA A 72 5.23 7.37 4.92
CA ALA A 72 5.30 6.06 4.25
C ALA A 72 3.94 5.53 3.80
N LEU A 73 2.88 5.85 4.56
CA LEU A 73 1.51 5.51 4.17
C LEU A 73 0.83 6.66 3.43
N TYR A 74 1.04 7.90 3.87
CA TYR A 74 0.37 9.06 3.27
C TYR A 74 0.74 9.25 1.80
N ILE A 75 1.98 8.96 1.42
CA ILE A 75 2.41 9.02 0.01
C ILE A 75 1.51 8.18 -0.90
N GLN A 76 0.97 7.06 -0.41
CA GLN A 76 0.08 6.18 -1.20
C GLN A 76 -1.25 6.87 -1.51
N TYR A 77 -1.77 7.70 -0.59
CA TYR A 77 -2.94 8.54 -0.82
C TYR A 77 -2.65 9.65 -1.82
N VAL A 78 -1.53 10.35 -1.62
CA VAL A 78 -1.10 11.48 -2.45
C VAL A 78 -0.90 11.07 -3.89
N LEU A 79 -0.16 9.98 -4.15
CA LEU A 79 0.08 9.47 -5.50
C LEU A 79 -1.21 8.91 -6.13
N ALA A 80 -1.99 8.13 -5.38
CA ALA A 80 -3.22 7.55 -5.92
C ALA A 80 -4.29 8.60 -6.26
N ASN A 81 -4.28 9.79 -5.64
CA ASN A 81 -5.19 10.90 -5.96
C ASN A 81 -4.57 11.97 -6.87
N ARG A 82 -3.31 11.80 -7.28
CA ARG A 82 -2.57 12.76 -8.11
C ARG A 82 -2.48 14.16 -7.50
N LEU A 83 -2.21 14.24 -6.21
CA LEU A 83 -1.99 15.51 -5.50
C LEU A 83 -0.54 15.98 -5.75
N GLU A 84 -0.28 16.51 -6.96
CA GLU A 84 1.06 16.89 -7.44
C GLU A 84 1.79 17.82 -6.47
N ASP A 85 1.08 18.83 -5.94
CA ASP A 85 1.65 19.84 -5.03
C ASP A 85 2.16 19.22 -3.73
N GLU A 86 1.55 18.12 -3.26
CA GLU A 86 1.94 17.43 -2.04
C GLU A 86 2.97 16.31 -2.29
N ALA A 87 2.98 15.73 -3.49
CA ALA A 87 3.75 14.53 -3.81
C ALA A 87 5.26 14.71 -3.58
N GLY A 88 5.81 15.84 -4.04
CA GLY A 88 7.22 16.18 -3.82
C GLY A 88 7.55 16.34 -2.33
N THR A 89 6.77 17.14 -1.60
CA THR A 89 7.01 17.41 -0.17
C THR A 89 6.93 16.15 0.68
N VAL A 90 5.94 15.29 0.44
CA VAL A 90 5.81 14.04 1.19
C VAL A 90 6.96 13.08 0.86
N MET A 91 7.42 13.05 -0.39
CA MET A 91 8.56 12.25 -0.79
C MET A 91 9.86 12.75 -0.12
N GLU A 92 10.09 14.06 -0.05
CA GLU A 92 11.22 14.65 0.68
C GLU A 92 11.19 14.30 2.18
N GLN A 93 10.03 14.41 2.82
CA GLN A 93 9.85 13.98 4.21
C GLN A 93 10.15 12.49 4.40
N LEU A 94 9.74 11.65 3.45
CA LEU A 94 9.99 10.21 3.50
C LEU A 94 11.49 9.89 3.37
N MET A 95 12.18 10.56 2.44
CA MET A 95 13.62 10.39 2.23
C MET A 95 14.43 10.92 3.41
N SER A 96 14.00 12.03 4.02
CA SER A 96 14.68 12.58 5.19
C SER A 96 14.53 11.68 6.42
N LYS A 97 13.35 11.09 6.63
CA LYS A 97 13.04 10.18 7.74
C LYS A 97 13.74 8.82 7.62
N HIS A 98 13.81 8.25 6.43
CA HIS A 98 14.42 6.93 6.21
C HIS A 98 15.76 7.05 5.50
N LYS A 99 16.88 6.94 6.23
CA LYS A 99 18.23 7.05 5.63
C LYS A 99 18.73 5.81 4.89
N ARG A 100 18.06 4.66 5.06
CA ARG A 100 18.48 3.39 4.45
C ARG A 100 18.02 3.33 2.99
N VAL A 101 18.97 3.25 2.06
CA VAL A 101 18.72 3.19 0.60
C VAL A 101 17.70 2.10 0.25
N ALA A 102 17.83 0.90 0.82
CA ALA A 102 16.91 -0.20 0.55
C ALA A 102 15.45 0.06 0.97
N VAL A 103 15.22 0.93 1.96
CA VAL A 103 13.87 1.33 2.36
C VAL A 103 13.32 2.38 1.40
N GLN A 104 14.17 3.32 0.98
CA GLN A 104 13.81 4.36 0.04
C GLN A 104 13.51 3.82 -1.37
N ALA A 105 14.23 2.77 -1.78
CA ALA A 105 14.22 2.23 -3.14
C ALA A 105 12.81 1.96 -3.70
N THR A 106 11.96 1.27 -2.95
CA THR A 106 10.58 0.97 -3.40
C THR A 106 9.75 2.25 -3.59
N TYR A 107 9.93 3.26 -2.73
CA TYR A 107 9.22 4.53 -2.86
C TYR A 107 9.77 5.38 -3.99
N LYS A 108 11.09 5.38 -4.21
CA LYS A 108 11.71 6.04 -5.36
C LYS A 108 11.22 5.42 -6.68
N ALA A 109 11.17 4.10 -6.77
CA ALA A 109 10.63 3.42 -7.93
C ALA A 109 9.14 3.74 -8.15
N ALA A 110 8.32 3.73 -7.10
CA ALA A 110 6.90 4.10 -7.20
C ALA A 110 6.70 5.56 -7.64
N TYR A 111 7.49 6.47 -7.08
CA TYR A 111 7.45 7.89 -7.40
C TYR A 111 7.98 8.17 -8.82
N GLY A 112 9.04 7.48 -9.24
CA GLY A 112 9.56 7.52 -10.61
C GLY A 112 8.50 7.05 -11.60
N TRP A 113 7.82 5.94 -11.32
CA TRP A 113 6.70 5.47 -12.13
C TRP A 113 5.59 6.51 -12.25
N TYR A 114 5.18 7.10 -11.13
CA TYR A 114 4.19 8.17 -11.08
C TYR A 114 4.59 9.39 -11.92
N ARG A 115 5.85 9.84 -11.82
CA ARG A 115 6.39 10.98 -12.57
C ARG A 115 6.80 10.64 -14.02
N LYS A 116 6.68 9.37 -14.42
CA LYS A 116 7.23 8.82 -15.67
C LYS A 116 8.74 9.02 -15.83
N ASP A 117 9.46 9.05 -14.72
CA ASP A 117 10.92 9.15 -14.66
C ASP A 117 11.54 7.75 -14.57
N MET A 118 11.83 7.16 -15.74
CA MET A 118 12.38 5.81 -15.81
C MET A 118 13.82 5.72 -15.32
N ALA A 119 14.60 6.81 -15.39
CA ALA A 119 15.94 6.85 -14.85
C ALA A 119 15.92 6.68 -13.33
N ALA A 120 14.98 7.35 -12.64
CA ALA A 120 14.78 7.18 -11.20
C ALA A 120 14.37 5.76 -10.81
N ILE A 121 13.56 5.07 -11.64
CA ILE A 121 13.21 3.67 -11.41
C ILE A 121 14.45 2.77 -11.59
N GLN A 122 15.19 2.95 -12.68
CA GLN A 122 16.38 2.17 -12.99
C GLN A 122 17.46 2.28 -11.91
N GLU A 123 17.66 3.49 -11.35
CA GLU A 123 18.58 3.71 -10.22
C GLU A 123 18.10 3.01 -8.94
N ALA A 124 16.78 3.00 -8.69
CA ALA A 124 16.21 2.49 -7.45
C ALA A 124 16.11 0.95 -7.40
N VAL A 125 15.78 0.31 -8.53
CA VAL A 125 15.47 -1.13 -8.63
C VAL A 125 16.53 -2.05 -7.99
N PRO A 126 17.86 -1.88 -8.23
CA PRO A 126 18.88 -2.73 -7.64
C PRO A 126 18.85 -2.78 -6.11
N TYR A 127 18.38 -1.71 -5.48
CA TYR A 127 18.32 -1.57 -4.02
C TYR A 127 17.00 -2.04 -3.41
N ILE A 128 16.00 -2.41 -4.23
CA ILE A 128 14.72 -2.93 -3.72
C ILE A 128 14.98 -4.27 -3.02
N ARG A 129 14.69 -4.32 -1.72
CA ARG A 129 14.95 -5.50 -0.88
C ARG A 129 14.10 -6.71 -1.24
N TYR A 130 12.84 -6.50 -1.62
CA TYR A 130 11.87 -7.58 -1.80
C TYR A 130 11.82 -8.04 -3.27
N PRO A 131 12.10 -9.33 -3.57
CA PRO A 131 12.22 -9.82 -4.94
C PRO A 131 10.99 -9.57 -5.81
N ASP A 132 9.78 -9.84 -5.31
CA ASP A 132 8.54 -9.60 -6.06
C ASP A 132 8.39 -8.14 -6.50
N TYR A 133 8.71 -7.18 -5.61
CA TYR A 133 8.65 -5.75 -5.93
C TYR A 133 9.74 -5.34 -6.91
N ARG A 134 10.93 -5.92 -6.78
CA ARG A 134 12.03 -5.67 -7.72
C ARG A 134 11.63 -6.14 -9.12
N ALA A 135 11.21 -7.39 -9.25
CA ALA A 135 10.76 -7.98 -10.51
C ALA A 135 9.56 -7.24 -11.11
N TYR A 136 8.65 -6.71 -10.28
CA TYR A 136 7.55 -5.86 -10.73
C TYR A 136 8.04 -4.59 -11.44
N TYR A 137 9.00 -3.86 -10.85
CA TYR A 137 9.55 -2.66 -11.48
C TYR A 137 10.52 -2.95 -12.63
N GLU A 138 11.24 -4.07 -12.60
CA GLU A 138 12.02 -4.55 -13.74
C GLU A 138 11.11 -4.84 -14.95
N ALA A 139 9.97 -5.51 -14.74
CA ALA A 139 8.99 -5.74 -15.80
C ALA A 139 8.38 -4.43 -16.32
N ALA A 140 8.19 -3.44 -15.44
CA ALA A 140 7.71 -2.12 -15.81
C ALA A 140 8.72 -1.37 -16.70
N LEU A 141 10.02 -1.44 -16.39
CA LEU A 141 11.09 -0.87 -17.23
C LEU A 141 11.13 -1.53 -18.62
N LEU A 142 11.11 -2.87 -18.67
CA LEU A 142 11.08 -3.62 -19.93
C LEU A 142 9.88 -3.22 -20.80
N LEU A 143 8.73 -2.94 -20.17
CA LEU A 143 7.54 -2.51 -20.89
C LEU A 143 7.64 -1.10 -21.47
N GLU A 144 8.34 -0.19 -20.80
CA GLU A 144 8.64 1.14 -21.37
C GLU A 144 9.64 1.08 -22.52
N GLU A 145 10.58 0.13 -22.49
CA GLU A 145 11.51 -0.14 -23.59
C GLU A 145 10.86 -0.87 -24.78
N GLY A 146 9.58 -1.20 -24.72
CA GLY A 146 8.87 -1.96 -25.75
C GLY A 146 9.10 -3.48 -25.72
N ASN A 147 9.86 -3.97 -24.73
CA ASN A 147 10.24 -5.38 -24.56
C ASN A 147 9.13 -6.21 -23.89
N SER A 148 7.90 -6.14 -24.43
CA SER A 148 6.71 -6.79 -23.84
C SER A 148 6.84 -8.30 -23.65
N ALA A 149 7.54 -9.00 -24.56
CA ALA A 149 7.77 -10.45 -24.43
C ALA A 149 8.67 -10.79 -23.23
N GLN A 150 9.73 -10.01 -23.02
CA GLN A 150 10.62 -10.19 -21.86
C GLN A 150 9.92 -9.81 -20.56
N ALA A 151 9.10 -8.75 -20.58
CA ALA A 151 8.26 -8.38 -19.44
C ALA A 151 7.35 -9.54 -19.02
N ARG A 152 6.67 -10.21 -19.97
CA ARG A 152 5.84 -11.39 -19.69
C ARG A 152 6.63 -12.55 -19.08
N GLU A 153 7.85 -12.81 -19.55
CA GLU A 153 8.71 -13.85 -18.98
C GLU A 153 9.09 -13.51 -17.54
N HIS A 154 9.43 -12.25 -17.26
CA HIS A 154 9.75 -11.76 -15.91
C HIS A 154 8.60 -11.97 -14.91
N LEU A 155 7.34 -11.93 -15.37
CA LEU A 155 6.17 -12.15 -14.49
C LEU A 155 6.16 -13.53 -13.84
N LYS A 156 6.81 -14.54 -14.41
CA LYS A 156 6.88 -15.89 -13.83
C LYS A 156 7.62 -15.91 -12.48
N SER A 157 8.51 -14.93 -12.26
CA SER A 157 9.24 -14.79 -10.99
C SER A 157 8.41 -14.13 -9.88
N ILE A 158 7.32 -13.45 -10.22
CA ILE A 158 6.48 -12.69 -9.27
C ILE A 158 5.44 -13.61 -8.65
N ARG A 159 5.49 -13.78 -7.33
CA ARG A 159 4.55 -14.67 -6.62
C ARG A 159 3.19 -14.01 -6.37
N LYS A 160 3.16 -12.69 -6.23
CA LYS A 160 1.94 -11.92 -5.95
C LYS A 160 1.05 -11.83 -7.20
N ALA A 161 -0.14 -12.43 -7.13
CA ALA A 161 -1.10 -12.44 -8.24
C ALA A 161 -1.45 -11.03 -8.73
N TRP A 162 -1.77 -10.10 -7.82
CA TRP A 162 -2.15 -8.74 -8.21
C TRP A 162 -1.06 -8.01 -9.01
N MET A 163 0.22 -8.24 -8.69
CA MET A 163 1.34 -7.61 -9.39
C MET A 163 1.44 -8.14 -10.83
N ARG A 164 1.33 -9.46 -11.00
CA ARG A 164 1.34 -10.08 -12.33
C ARG A 164 0.20 -9.57 -13.18
N SER A 165 -1.02 -9.60 -12.65
CA SER A 165 -2.20 -9.11 -13.38
C SER A 165 -2.12 -7.62 -13.67
N ALA A 166 -1.53 -6.81 -12.77
CA ALA A 166 -1.34 -5.38 -13.01
C ALA A 166 -0.38 -5.10 -14.18
N VAL A 167 0.74 -5.82 -14.26
CA VAL A 167 1.66 -5.68 -15.41
C VAL A 167 1.05 -6.22 -16.69
N LEU A 168 0.32 -7.35 -16.64
CA LEU A 168 -0.39 -7.87 -17.82
C LEU A 168 -1.43 -6.88 -18.34
N ALA A 169 -2.18 -6.23 -17.44
CA ALA A 169 -3.13 -5.19 -17.82
C ALA A 169 -2.44 -4.06 -18.60
N GLU A 170 -1.28 -3.61 -18.13
CA GLU A 170 -0.51 -2.55 -18.78
C GLU A 170 0.08 -2.99 -20.13
N ILE A 171 0.56 -4.24 -20.24
CA ILE A 171 1.04 -4.81 -21.51
C ILE A 171 -0.09 -4.81 -22.55
N GLU A 172 -1.26 -5.35 -22.21
CA GLU A 172 -2.39 -5.44 -23.14
C GLU A 172 -2.94 -4.05 -23.47
N ARG A 173 -2.97 -3.13 -22.51
CA ARG A 173 -3.37 -1.73 -22.73
C ARG A 173 -2.47 -1.05 -23.74
N LYS A 174 -1.15 -1.21 -23.62
CA LYS A 174 -0.17 -0.66 -24.58
C LYS A 174 -0.26 -1.33 -25.96
N ALA A 175 -0.66 -2.60 -26.02
CA ALA A 175 -0.90 -3.31 -27.27
C ALA A 175 -2.25 -2.96 -27.93
N GLY A 176 -3.11 -2.15 -27.29
CA GLY A 176 -4.45 -1.81 -27.78
C GLY A 176 -5.52 -2.89 -27.53
N ASN A 177 -5.19 -3.94 -26.78
CA ASN A 177 -6.07 -5.05 -26.46
C ASN A 177 -6.95 -4.73 -25.23
N ASN A 178 -7.86 -3.77 -25.38
CA ASN A 178 -8.64 -3.21 -24.27
C ASN A 178 -9.43 -4.26 -23.47
N GLU A 179 -10.01 -5.27 -24.12
CA GLU A 179 -10.79 -6.31 -23.44
C GLU A 179 -9.92 -7.13 -22.47
N LEU A 180 -8.74 -7.57 -22.92
CA LEU A 180 -7.78 -8.28 -22.08
C LEU A 180 -7.19 -7.37 -21.00
N ALA A 181 -6.93 -6.10 -21.32
CA ALA A 181 -6.47 -5.12 -20.35
C ALA A 181 -7.47 -4.96 -19.19
N VAL A 182 -8.77 -4.81 -19.50
CA VAL A 182 -9.85 -4.72 -18.50
C VAL A 182 -9.93 -6.00 -17.67
N LYS A 183 -9.85 -7.18 -18.31
CA LYS A 183 -9.85 -8.46 -17.60
C LYS A 183 -8.72 -8.54 -16.57
N TYR A 184 -7.48 -8.29 -16.99
CA TYR A 184 -6.33 -8.36 -16.10
C TYR A 184 -6.35 -7.26 -15.02
N ALA A 185 -6.83 -6.06 -15.34
CA ALA A 185 -7.00 -5.00 -14.35
C ALA A 185 -8.00 -5.41 -13.25
N ARG A 186 -9.12 -6.04 -13.62
CA ARG A 186 -10.10 -6.57 -12.67
C ARG A 186 -9.48 -7.66 -11.79
N GLU A 187 -8.78 -8.62 -12.39
CA GLU A 187 -8.05 -9.66 -11.64
C GLU A 187 -7.04 -9.06 -10.64
N ALA A 188 -6.33 -7.99 -11.04
CA ALA A 188 -5.39 -7.30 -10.16
C ALA A 188 -6.08 -6.65 -8.95
N VAL A 189 -7.22 -5.99 -9.16
CA VAL A 189 -8.02 -5.40 -8.08
C VAL A 189 -8.60 -6.50 -7.17
N GLU A 190 -9.16 -7.57 -7.73
CA GLU A 190 -9.74 -8.68 -6.95
C GLU A 190 -8.71 -9.43 -6.09
N ALA A 191 -7.50 -9.63 -6.64
CA ALA A 191 -6.40 -10.30 -5.96
C ALA A 191 -5.69 -9.41 -4.91
N SER A 192 -5.98 -8.11 -4.87
CA SER A 192 -5.38 -7.16 -3.94
C SER A 192 -6.31 -6.79 -2.78
N ARG A 193 -5.70 -6.28 -1.71
CA ARG A 193 -6.35 -5.80 -0.48
C ARG A 193 -5.62 -4.59 0.07
N GLY A 194 -6.25 -3.87 0.99
CA GLY A 194 -5.69 -2.72 1.70
C GLY A 194 -5.19 -1.65 0.73
N VAL A 195 -4.02 -1.10 1.05
CA VAL A 195 -3.41 0.00 0.29
C VAL A 195 -3.17 -0.36 -1.18
N GLN A 196 -2.76 -1.60 -1.48
CA GLN A 196 -2.47 -2.02 -2.86
C GLN A 196 -3.76 -2.04 -3.70
N ARG A 197 -4.87 -2.51 -3.12
CA ARG A 197 -6.18 -2.46 -3.78
C ARG A 197 -6.61 -1.03 -4.04
N TYR A 198 -6.41 -0.14 -3.07
CA TYR A 198 -6.74 1.27 -3.21
C TYR A 198 -5.98 1.93 -4.35
N VAL A 199 -4.66 1.75 -4.43
CA VAL A 199 -3.82 2.32 -5.49
C VAL A 199 -4.25 1.80 -6.87
N LEU A 200 -4.42 0.47 -7.01
CA LEU A 200 -4.87 -0.13 -8.27
C LEU A 200 -6.27 0.34 -8.67
N TYR A 201 -7.21 0.39 -7.73
CA TYR A 201 -8.57 0.83 -7.97
C TYR A 201 -8.58 2.27 -8.51
N LYS A 202 -7.86 3.19 -7.85
CA LYS A 202 -7.80 4.59 -8.29
C LYS A 202 -7.14 4.74 -9.66
N GLU A 203 -6.11 3.95 -9.96
CA GLU A 203 -5.49 4.00 -11.28
C GLU A 203 -6.42 3.49 -12.39
N TYR A 204 -7.12 2.36 -12.16
CA TYR A 204 -8.05 1.80 -13.14
C TYR A 204 -9.36 2.57 -13.27
N GLU A 205 -9.85 3.22 -12.21
CA GLU A 205 -10.96 4.18 -12.29
C GLU A 205 -10.71 5.26 -13.36
N ARG A 206 -9.45 5.59 -13.64
CA ARG A 206 -9.07 6.60 -14.64
C ARG A 206 -8.70 6.00 -16.00
N THR A 207 -8.02 4.86 -15.99
CA THR A 207 -7.40 4.29 -17.19
C THR A 207 -8.23 3.17 -17.82
N LEU A 208 -8.98 2.41 -17.02
CA LEU A 208 -9.80 1.26 -17.41
C LEU A 208 -11.06 1.18 -16.51
N PRO A 209 -12.00 2.14 -16.58
CA PRO A 209 -13.11 2.23 -15.63
C PRO A 209 -13.96 0.96 -15.54
N GLN A 210 -14.09 0.23 -16.66
CA GLN A 210 -14.83 -1.02 -16.74
C GLN A 210 -14.24 -2.14 -15.87
N ALA A 211 -12.98 -2.02 -15.45
CA ALA A 211 -12.34 -2.98 -14.56
C ALA A 211 -12.80 -2.83 -13.09
N VAL A 212 -13.32 -1.66 -12.72
CA VAL A 212 -13.67 -1.30 -11.33
C VAL A 212 -15.15 -0.95 -11.13
N GLU A 213 -15.85 -0.65 -12.22
CA GLU A 213 -17.31 -0.57 -12.27
C GLU A 213 -17.89 -1.99 -12.35
N ALA A 214 -18.51 -2.43 -11.25
CA ALA A 214 -19.26 -3.68 -11.16
C ALA A 214 -20.61 -3.41 -10.49
#